data_AF-A0A142XNM8-F1
#
_entry.id   AF-A0A142XNM8-F1
#
_cell.length_a   1.000
_cell.length_b   1.000
_cell.length_c   1.000
_cell.angle_alpha   90.00
_cell.angle_beta   90.00
_cell.angle_gamma   90.00
#
_symmetry.space_group_name_H-M   'P 1'
#
loop_
_entity.id
_entity.type
_entity.pdbx_description
1 polymer ?
#
loop_
_entity_poly.entity_id
_entity_poly.type
_entity_poly.pdbx_seq_one_letter_code
_entity_poly.pdbx_strand_id
1 'polypeptide(L)'
;MNGRAVRFLERGARVGIEHAPRSGGTGSLDQASQVAALIDLTILSGDDSLTLPLMSIGGKGVMSVVGAIIPRDMMALVKAFAAGKFDEALQWHRKLFPLCRDMLGVATNPIPLKTAMKLLGRGNGEMRLPMCLIDAAGEAKVRQTLVNYGLLK
;
A
#
# COMPACT_ATOMS: atom_id res chain seq x y z
N MET A 1 19.76 -19.40 18.33
CA MET A 1 18.59 -18.68 18.87
C MET A 1 18.76 -17.21 18.54
N ASN A 2 18.03 -16.66 17.57
CA ASN A 2 17.99 -15.22 17.32
C ASN A 2 16.59 -14.84 16.85
N GLY A 3 15.94 -13.96 17.61
CA GLY A 3 14.51 -13.68 17.54
C GLY A 3 14.07 -12.97 16.26
N ARG A 4 13.06 -13.53 15.60
CA ARG A 4 12.29 -12.88 14.53
C ARG A 4 11.27 -11.94 15.19
N ALA A 5 11.33 -10.65 14.87
CA ALA A 5 10.30 -9.70 15.29
C ALA A 5 9.14 -9.73 14.28
N VAL A 6 8.16 -10.61 14.51
CA VAL A 6 6.82 -10.52 13.93
C VAL A 6 6.02 -9.63 14.87
N ARG A 7 5.50 -8.48 14.41
CA ARG A 7 4.57 -7.68 15.21
C ARG A 7 3.18 -8.27 15.06
N PHE A 8 2.72 -8.95 16.11
CA PHE A 8 1.35 -9.43 16.25
C PHE A 8 0.48 -8.25 16.72
N LEU A 9 -0.50 -7.85 15.92
CA LEU A 9 -1.54 -6.92 16.38
C LEU A 9 -2.71 -7.76 16.92
N GLU A 10 -2.74 -8.00 18.22
CA GLU A 10 -3.84 -8.72 18.85
C GLU A 10 -5.03 -7.79 19.09
N ARG A 11 -6.09 -7.93 18.29
CA ARG A 11 -7.47 -7.65 18.70
C ARG A 11 -8.38 -8.72 18.12
N GLY A 12 -8.86 -9.63 18.98
CA GLY A 12 -9.99 -10.52 18.72
C GLY A 12 -9.84 -11.46 17.51
N ALA A 13 -9.17 -12.60 17.71
CA ALA A 13 -9.30 -13.83 16.90
C ALA A 13 -9.07 -13.75 15.38
N ARG A 14 -8.26 -12.81 14.86
CA ARG A 14 -7.67 -12.89 13.51
C ARG A 14 -6.26 -12.29 13.54
N VAL A 15 -5.24 -13.14 13.46
CA VAL A 15 -3.85 -12.70 13.36
C VAL A 15 -3.61 -12.22 11.93
N GLY A 16 -3.48 -10.91 11.74
CA GLY A 16 -2.99 -10.31 10.50
C GLY A 16 -1.48 -10.15 10.57
N ILE A 17 -0.74 -10.71 9.61
CA ILE A 17 0.69 -10.44 9.47
C ILE A 17 0.86 -9.24 8.53
N GLU A 18 1.47 -8.17 9.06
CA GLU A 18 2.13 -7.13 8.26
C GLU A 18 3.61 -7.51 8.14
N HIS A 19 4.06 -7.90 6.94
CA HIS A 19 5.45 -8.27 6.72
C HIS A 19 6.25 -7.04 6.25
N ALA A 20 7.11 -6.52 7.12
CA ALA A 20 8.14 -5.54 6.78
C ALA A 20 9.53 -6.16 7.07
N PRO A 21 10.24 -6.71 6.06
CA PRO A 21 11.57 -7.27 6.27
C PRO A 21 12.60 -6.16 6.54
N ARG A 22 13.59 -6.47 7.40
CA ARG A 22 14.81 -5.66 7.52
C ARG A 22 15.53 -5.70 6.17
N SER A 23 15.89 -4.52 5.66
CA SER A 23 16.47 -4.22 4.34
C SER A 23 15.59 -4.60 3.15
N GLY A 24 14.79 -3.64 2.67
CA GLY A 24 14.07 -3.72 1.40
C GLY A 24 12.70 -4.37 1.51
N GLY A 25 11.69 -3.58 1.88
CA GLY A 25 10.29 -3.97 1.76
C GLY A 25 9.99 -4.38 0.33
N THR A 26 9.94 -5.68 0.08
CA THR A 26 9.63 -6.26 -1.22
C THR A 26 8.71 -7.43 -0.97
N GLY A 27 7.41 -7.17 -1.06
CA GLY A 27 6.47 -7.88 -1.92
C GLY A 27 6.70 -9.33 -2.36
N SER A 28 7.34 -10.19 -1.58
CA SER A 28 7.64 -11.56 -2.00
C SER A 28 6.36 -12.39 -1.99
N LEU A 29 5.78 -12.61 -3.16
CA LEU A 29 4.64 -13.50 -3.35
C LEU A 29 5.00 -14.95 -2.99
N ASP A 30 6.26 -15.35 -3.18
CA ASP A 30 6.76 -16.67 -2.77
C ASP A 30 6.69 -16.86 -1.26
N GLN A 31 7.15 -15.87 -0.49
CA GLN A 31 7.03 -15.92 0.98
C GLN A 31 5.57 -15.90 1.44
N ALA A 32 4.74 -15.07 0.80
CA ALA A 32 3.31 -15.05 1.10
C ALA A 32 2.65 -16.42 0.84
N SER A 33 3.01 -17.08 -0.28
CA SER A 33 2.54 -18.42 -0.62
C SER A 33 3.06 -19.48 0.36
N GLN A 34 4.32 -19.39 0.78
CA GLN A 34 4.90 -20.27 1.78
C GLN A 34 4.19 -20.15 3.13
N VAL A 35 3.88 -18.93 3.56
CA VAL A 35 3.11 -18.69 4.80
C VAL A 35 1.71 -19.27 4.66
N ALA A 36 1.01 -18.98 3.56
CA ALA A 36 -0.34 -19.50 3.31
C ALA A 36 -0.40 -21.03 3.29
N ALA A 37 0.69 -21.70 2.85
CA ALA A 37 0.77 -23.15 2.83
C ALA A 37 1.04 -23.78 4.21
N LEU A 38 1.63 -23.04 5.14
CA LEU A 38 2.06 -23.58 6.44
C LEU A 38 1.07 -23.29 7.57
N ILE A 39 0.33 -22.18 7.50
CA ILE A 39 -0.54 -21.71 8.57
C ILE A 39 -1.82 -21.06 8.02
N ASP A 40 -2.95 -21.29 8.70
CA ASP A 40 -4.23 -20.64 8.39
C ASP A 40 -4.27 -19.23 8.98
N LEU A 41 -3.71 -18.27 8.25
CA LEU A 41 -3.70 -16.85 8.62
C LEU A 41 -4.32 -15.98 7.54
N THR A 42 -4.91 -14.86 7.97
CA THR A 42 -5.35 -13.81 7.04
C THR A 42 -4.13 -13.01 6.58
N ILE A 43 -3.79 -13.12 5.30
CA ILE A 43 -2.70 -12.36 4.67
C ILE A 43 -3.28 -11.11 4.00
N LEU A 44 -2.70 -9.95 4.29
CA LEU A 44 -3.04 -8.66 3.70
C LEU A 44 -1.81 -8.06 3.03
N SER A 45 -2.00 -7.34 1.93
CA SER A 45 -0.90 -6.63 1.27
C SER A 45 -0.47 -5.44 2.09
N GLY A 46 0.84 -5.30 2.32
CA GLY A 46 1.45 -4.07 2.84
C GLY A 46 1.93 -3.13 1.74
N ASP A 47 1.85 -3.55 0.48
CA ASP A 47 2.22 -2.76 -0.69
C ASP A 47 0.99 -2.57 -1.58
N ASP A 48 0.58 -1.32 -1.75
CA ASP A 48 -0.60 -0.97 -2.55
C ASP A 48 -0.52 -1.49 -3.98
N SER A 49 0.69 -1.48 -4.57
CA SER A 49 0.93 -1.93 -5.94
C SER A 49 0.79 -3.45 -6.09
N LEU A 50 0.93 -4.22 -5.01
CA LEU A 50 0.87 -5.68 -5.01
C LEU A 50 -0.45 -6.24 -4.47
N THR A 51 -1.44 -5.38 -4.22
CA THR A 51 -2.76 -5.79 -3.72
C THR A 51 -3.39 -6.90 -4.57
N LEU A 52 -3.52 -6.70 -5.88
CA LEU A 52 -4.14 -7.67 -6.77
C LEU A 52 -3.31 -8.97 -6.90
N PRO A 53 -1.98 -8.92 -7.16
CA PRO A 53 -1.16 -10.13 -7.16
C PRO A 53 -1.26 -10.95 -5.88
N LEU A 54 -1.20 -10.31 -4.71
CA LEU A 54 -1.32 -11.02 -3.43
C LEU A 54 -2.71 -11.66 -3.25
N MET A 55 -3.77 -10.95 -3.66
CA MET A 55 -5.12 -11.51 -3.59
C MET A 55 -5.29 -12.74 -4.49
N SER A 56 -4.58 -12.81 -5.63
CA SER A 56 -4.60 -13.99 -6.51
C SER A 56 -4.01 -15.28 -5.89
N ILE A 57 -3.17 -15.15 -4.86
CA ILE A 57 -2.57 -16.29 -4.14
C ILE A 57 -3.22 -16.53 -2.76
N GLY A 58 -4.43 -16.00 -2.54
CA GLY A 58 -5.20 -16.24 -1.31
C GLY A 58 -5.18 -15.09 -0.30
N GLY A 59 -4.49 -13.98 -0.60
CA GLY A 59 -4.58 -12.74 0.19
C GLY A 59 -6.01 -12.19 0.26
N LYS A 60 -6.35 -11.51 1.36
CA LYS A 60 -7.72 -11.04 1.64
C LYS A 60 -7.95 -9.54 1.48
N GLY A 61 -6.91 -8.79 1.10
CA GLY A 61 -7.02 -7.34 0.92
C GLY A 61 -5.68 -6.64 1.11
N VAL A 62 -5.72 -5.40 1.60
CA VAL A 62 -4.57 -4.50 1.70
C VAL A 62 -4.67 -3.60 2.94
N MET A 63 -3.53 -3.41 3.60
CA MET A 63 -3.30 -2.29 4.53
C MET A 63 -2.68 -1.15 3.73
N SER A 64 -3.54 -0.23 3.30
CA SER A 64 -3.23 0.68 2.20
C SER A 64 -2.66 2.02 2.67
N VAL A 65 -1.60 2.49 2.00
CA VAL A 65 -1.07 3.85 2.18
C VAL A 65 -1.85 4.82 1.30
N VAL A 66 -2.01 4.51 0.00
CA VAL A 66 -2.77 5.37 -0.93
C VAL A 66 -4.27 5.41 -0.61
N GLY A 67 -4.80 4.39 0.05
CA GLY A 67 -6.18 4.31 0.50
C GLY A 67 -6.57 5.44 1.47
N ALA A 68 -5.59 6.11 2.09
CA ALA A 68 -5.84 7.32 2.88
C ALA A 68 -6.29 8.52 2.01
N ILE A 69 -5.88 8.58 0.73
CA ILE A 69 -6.28 9.66 -0.20
C ILE A 69 -7.35 9.23 -1.22
N ILE A 70 -7.39 7.94 -1.58
CA ILE A 70 -8.33 7.37 -2.55
C ILE A 70 -9.02 6.08 -2.04
N PRO A 71 -9.72 6.13 -0.88
CA PRO A 71 -10.31 4.94 -0.27
C PRO A 71 -11.33 4.23 -1.17
N ARG A 72 -12.10 5.00 -1.96
CA ARG A 72 -13.15 4.45 -2.84
C ARG A 72 -12.58 3.56 -3.93
N ASP A 73 -11.52 4.01 -4.61
CA ASP A 73 -10.92 3.30 -5.74
C ASP A 73 -10.17 2.04 -5.25
N MET A 74 -9.46 2.13 -4.11
CA MET A 74 -8.85 0.95 -3.48
C MET A 74 -9.89 -0.08 -3.03
N MET A 75 -11.01 0.35 -2.45
CA MET A 75 -12.11 -0.55 -2.11
C MET A 75 -12.75 -1.17 -3.36
N ALA A 76 -12.84 -0.44 -4.47
CA ALA A 76 -13.40 -0.96 -5.71
C ALA A 76 -12.56 -2.12 -6.27
N LEU A 77 -11.22 -1.99 -6.24
CA LEU A 77 -10.31 -3.09 -6.56
C LEU A 77 -10.57 -4.34 -5.72
N VAL A 78 -10.56 -4.18 -4.38
CA VAL A 78 -10.70 -5.29 -3.44
C VAL A 78 -12.08 -5.96 -3.58
N LYS A 79 -13.14 -5.17 -3.71
CA LYS A 79 -14.51 -5.67 -3.89
C LYS A 79 -14.70 -6.40 -5.21
N ALA A 80 -14.18 -5.86 -6.32
CA ALA A 80 -14.27 -6.49 -7.62
C ALA A 80 -13.61 -7.88 -7.59
N PHE A 81 -12.41 -7.98 -7.01
CA PHE A 81 -11.72 -9.26 -6.87
C PHE A 81 -12.48 -10.23 -5.96
N ALA A 82 -12.93 -9.78 -4.79
CA ALA A 82 -13.68 -10.61 -3.84
C ALA A 82 -15.01 -11.13 -4.42
N ALA A 83 -15.59 -10.41 -5.38
CA ALA A 83 -16.80 -10.81 -6.11
C ALA A 83 -16.52 -11.69 -7.34
N GLY A 84 -15.27 -12.09 -7.59
CA GLY A 84 -14.88 -12.89 -8.75
C GLY A 84 -14.86 -12.12 -10.09
N LYS A 85 -14.95 -10.78 -10.05
CA LYS A 85 -14.93 -9.92 -11.23
C LYS A 85 -13.50 -9.54 -11.60
N PHE A 86 -12.74 -10.51 -12.12
CA PHE A 86 -11.30 -10.35 -12.34
C PHE A 86 -10.94 -9.27 -13.36
N ASP A 87 -11.72 -9.12 -14.43
CA ASP A 87 -11.48 -8.05 -15.42
C ASP A 87 -11.66 -6.67 -14.82
N GLU A 88 -12.70 -6.47 -14.00
CA GLU A 88 -12.95 -5.22 -13.28
C GLU A 88 -11.82 -4.94 -12.27
N ALA A 89 -11.40 -5.98 -11.53
CA ALA A 89 -10.27 -5.85 -10.61
C ALA A 89 -8.97 -5.47 -11.34
N LEU A 90 -8.71 -6.07 -12.51
CA LEU A 90 -7.53 -5.75 -13.31
C LEU A 90 -7.58 -4.32 -13.86
N GLN A 91 -8.76 -3.84 -14.27
CA GLN A 91 -8.95 -2.45 -14.68
C GLN A 91 -8.62 -1.48 -13.54
N TRP A 92 -9.15 -1.74 -12.33
CA TRP A 92 -8.83 -0.94 -11.15
C TRP A 92 -7.34 -0.99 -10.83
N HIS A 93 -6.74 -2.17 -10.83
CA HIS A 93 -5.31 -2.32 -10.57
C HIS A 93 -4.46 -1.50 -11.57
N ARG A 94 -4.77 -1.57 -12.87
CA ARG A 94 -4.06 -0.80 -13.91
C ARG A 94 -4.21 0.71 -13.70
N LYS A 95 -5.38 1.18 -13.27
CA LYS A 95 -5.61 2.58 -12.94
C LYS A 95 -4.80 3.02 -11.71
N LEU A 96 -4.78 2.20 -10.66
CA LEU A 96 -4.16 2.48 -9.37
C LEU A 96 -2.63 2.36 -9.41
N PHE A 97 -2.11 1.39 -10.16
CA PHE A 97 -0.70 0.99 -10.13
C PHE A 97 0.29 2.14 -10.34
N PRO A 98 0.12 3.05 -11.33
CA PRO A 98 1.03 4.17 -11.51
C PRO A 98 1.07 5.08 -10.28
N LEU A 99 -0.09 5.40 -9.69
CA LEU A 99 -0.14 6.22 -8.47
C LEU A 99 0.56 5.50 -7.31
N CYS A 100 0.26 4.23 -7.07
CA CYS A 100 0.85 3.45 -5.98
C CYS A 100 2.38 3.37 -6.11
N ARG A 101 2.87 2.93 -7.27
CA ARG A 101 4.30 2.74 -7.53
C ARG A 101 5.04 4.09 -7.52
N ASP A 102 4.55 5.06 -8.29
CA ASP A 102 5.31 6.28 -8.56
C ASP A 102 5.24 7.25 -7.37
N MET A 103 4.10 7.36 -6.68
CA MET A 103 3.97 8.24 -5.53
C MET A 103 4.71 7.68 -4.31
N LEU A 104 4.51 6.40 -3.98
CA LEU A 104 5.16 5.80 -2.80
C LEU A 104 6.65 5.54 -3.05
N GLY A 105 7.08 5.45 -4.30
CA GLY A 105 8.48 5.31 -4.69
C GLY A 105 9.31 6.60 -4.60
N VAL A 106 8.70 7.77 -4.38
CA VAL A 106 9.46 9.03 -4.34
C VAL A 106 10.36 9.13 -3.10
N ALA A 107 9.90 8.65 -1.95
CA ALA A 107 10.62 8.68 -0.67
C ALA A 107 10.05 7.67 0.32
N THR A 108 10.71 7.46 1.45
CA THR A 108 10.24 6.56 2.52
C THR A 108 8.87 7.00 3.06
N ASN A 109 7.94 6.07 3.17
CA ASN A 109 6.64 6.33 3.80
C ASN A 109 6.79 6.74 5.27
N PRO A 110 5.94 7.67 5.79
CA PRO A 110 4.81 8.35 5.15
C PRO A 110 5.16 9.67 4.43
N ILE A 111 6.42 9.91 4.04
CA ILE A 111 6.84 11.19 3.43
C ILE A 111 6.00 11.55 2.20
N PRO A 112 5.89 10.69 1.16
CA PRO A 112 5.10 11.03 -0.03
C PRO A 112 3.62 11.19 0.26
N LEU A 113 3.05 10.37 1.16
CA LEU A 113 1.64 10.44 1.54
C LEU A 113 1.29 11.79 2.17
N LYS A 114 2.06 12.24 3.16
CA LYS A 114 1.78 13.53 3.82
C LYS A 114 2.03 14.71 2.89
N THR A 115 3.01 14.64 2.00
CA THR A 115 3.18 15.63 0.92
C THR A 115 1.95 15.65 0.02
N ALA A 116 1.44 14.49 -0.41
CA ALA A 116 0.21 14.41 -1.20
C ALA A 116 -1.00 14.99 -0.45
N MET A 117 -1.17 14.68 0.84
CA MET A 117 -2.25 15.25 1.65
C MET A 117 -2.16 16.78 1.75
N LYS A 118 -0.95 17.34 1.89
CA LYS A 118 -0.72 18.80 1.84
C LYS A 118 -1.14 19.38 0.49
N LEU A 119 -0.68 18.80 -0.61
CA LEU A 119 -1.01 19.26 -1.97
C LEU A 119 -2.51 19.18 -2.28
N LEU A 120 -3.21 18.19 -1.71
CA LEU A 120 -4.66 18.02 -1.83
C LEU A 120 -5.49 18.87 -0.87
N GLY A 121 -4.86 19.66 0.01
CA GLY A 121 -5.54 20.45 1.03
C GLY A 121 -6.21 19.62 2.13
N ARG A 122 -5.71 18.40 2.39
CA ARG A 122 -6.26 17.43 3.37
C ARG A 122 -5.35 17.22 4.58
N GLY A 123 -4.36 18.09 4.78
CA GLY A 123 -3.41 18.04 5.89
C GLY A 123 -2.35 19.13 5.78
N ASN A 124 -1.50 19.28 6.80
CA ASN A 124 -0.46 20.31 6.84
C ASN A 124 0.90 19.85 6.28
N GLY A 125 1.08 18.54 6.04
CA GLY A 125 2.33 17.98 5.54
C GLY A 125 3.48 17.95 6.56
N GLU A 126 3.22 18.28 7.82
CA GLU A 126 4.26 18.35 8.85
C GLU A 126 4.82 16.97 9.18
N MET A 127 6.14 16.94 9.41
CA MET A 127 6.88 15.76 9.81
C MET A 127 7.46 15.97 11.20
N ARG A 128 7.51 14.88 11.97
CA ARG A 128 8.31 14.83 13.20
C ARG A 128 9.64 14.16 12.86
N LEU A 129 10.70 14.67 13.47
CA LEU A 129 12.02 14.03 13.41
C LEU A 129 11.93 12.55 13.84
N PRO A 130 12.70 11.65 13.21
CA PRO A 130 13.80 11.93 12.28
C PRO A 130 13.38 12.17 10.82
N MET A 131 12.08 12.21 10.50
CA MET A 131 11.61 12.45 9.14
C MET A 131 11.61 13.93 8.80
N CYS A 132 12.09 14.25 7.59
CA CYS A 132 12.16 15.61 7.07
C CYS A 132 11.18 15.78 5.90
N LEU A 133 10.90 17.04 5.56
CA LEU A 133 10.16 17.37 4.35
C LEU A 133 10.93 16.90 3.11
N ILE A 134 10.17 16.54 2.08
CA ILE A 134 10.73 16.24 0.77
C ILE A 134 11.26 17.53 0.12
N ASP A 135 12.27 17.41 -0.73
CA ASP A 135 12.77 18.55 -1.50
C ASP A 135 11.80 18.97 -2.62
N ALA A 136 12.06 20.11 -3.25
CA ALA A 136 11.20 20.64 -4.31
C ALA A 136 11.05 19.69 -5.50
N ALA A 137 12.12 18.94 -5.83
CA ALA A 137 12.10 17.97 -6.91
C ALA A 137 11.17 16.77 -6.59
N GLY A 138 11.21 16.26 -5.36
CA GLY A 138 10.32 15.20 -4.92
C GLY A 138 8.88 15.67 -4.73
N GLU A 139 8.64 16.88 -4.21
CA GLU A 139 7.29 17.48 -4.17
C GLU A 139 6.70 17.58 -5.58
N ALA A 140 7.49 18.00 -6.57
CA ALA A 140 7.07 18.05 -7.98
C ALA A 140 6.74 16.66 -8.54
N LYS A 141 7.51 15.62 -8.20
CA LYS A 141 7.20 14.22 -8.58
C LYS A 141 5.86 13.76 -7.98
N VAL A 142 5.63 14.00 -6.69
CA VAL A 142 4.36 13.68 -6.03
C VAL A 142 3.19 14.46 -6.67
N ARG A 143 3.38 15.75 -6.98
CA ARG A 143 2.36 16.53 -7.67
C ARG A 143 2.02 15.93 -9.03
N GLN A 144 3.03 15.52 -9.81
CA GLN A 144 2.80 14.95 -11.14
C GLN A 144 2.02 13.63 -11.07
N THR A 145 2.29 12.76 -10.09
CA THR A 145 1.54 11.50 -9.95
C THR A 145 0.07 11.76 -9.61
N LEU A 146 -0.22 12.76 -8.77
CA LEU A 146 -1.58 13.19 -8.45
C LEU A 146 -2.30 13.79 -9.67
N VAL A 147 -1.62 14.58 -10.50
CA VAL A 147 -2.18 15.11 -11.76
C VAL A 147 -2.47 13.97 -12.74
N ASN A 148 -1.53 13.05 -12.95
CA ASN A 148 -1.71 11.91 -13.85
C ASN A 148 -2.87 11.02 -13.43
N TYR A 149 -3.11 10.86 -12.12
CA TYR A 149 -4.26 10.12 -11.60
C TYR A 149 -5.58 10.90 -11.67
N GLY A 150 -5.53 12.23 -11.80
CA GLY A 150 -6.70 13.11 -11.85
C GLY A 150 -7.18 13.64 -10.49
N LEU A 151 -6.31 13.65 -9.47
CA LEU A 151 -6.62 14.26 -8.16
C LEU A 151 -6.27 15.75 -8.09
N LEU A 152 -5.38 16.22 -8.97
CA LEU A 152 -5.00 17.62 -9.10
C LEU A 152 -5.13 18.07 -10.55
N LYS A 153 -5.31 19.38 -10.74
CA LYS A 153 -5.25 20.04 -12.05
C LYS A 153 -3.84 20.51 -12.36
#